data_AF-A0A1U7DIP4-F1
#
_entry.id   AF-A0A1U7DIP4-F1
#
_cell.length_a   1.000
_cell.length_b   1.000
_cell.length_c   1.000
_cell.angle_alpha   90.00
_cell.angle_beta   90.00
_cell.angle_gamma   90.00
#
_symmetry.space_group_name_H-M   'P 1'
#
loop_
_entity.id
_entity.type
_entity.pdbx_description
1 polymer ?
#
loop_
_entity_poly.entity_id
_entity_poly.type
_entity_poly.pdbx_seq_one_letter_code
_entity_poly.pdbx_strand_id
1 'polypeptide(L)'
;MLNTIKFHELLRELGAGECRAVIAVFAEEAQETITQLGGAIGTPAAAQLCHGLRGAAEALGFDGLARLCLLHEDGKSTPPPEAAPDALGDCLQDSIRLAEAEIDRRRPA
;
A
#
# COMPACT_ATOMS: atom_id res chain seq x y z
N MET A 1 -0.35 -2.26 8.57
CA MET A 1 -1.38 -1.71 9.50
C MET A 1 -2.50 -1.13 8.67
N LEU A 2 -3.74 -1.43 9.01
CA LEU A 2 -4.94 -0.98 8.28
C LEU A 2 -5.67 0.08 9.12
N ASN A 3 -5.97 1.22 8.52
CA ASN A 3 -6.87 2.22 9.06
C ASN A 3 -8.31 1.74 8.90
N THR A 4 -8.83 1.08 9.92
CA THR A 4 -10.15 0.46 9.84
C THR A 4 -11.26 1.48 9.61
N ILE A 5 -11.16 2.68 10.19
CA ILE A 5 -12.20 3.72 10.03
C ILE A 5 -12.32 4.11 8.56
N LYS A 6 -11.21 4.52 7.94
CA LYS A 6 -11.18 4.93 6.53
C LYS A 6 -11.55 3.77 5.59
N PHE A 7 -11.05 2.57 5.88
CA PHE A 7 -11.38 1.40 5.10
C PHE A 7 -12.87 1.02 5.18
N HIS A 8 -13.51 1.23 6.33
CA HIS A 8 -14.95 1.00 6.48
C HIS A 8 -15.79 2.01 5.71
N GLU A 9 -15.35 3.27 5.64
CA GLU A 9 -16.01 4.28 4.80
C GLU A 9 -15.95 3.86 3.34
N LEU A 10 -14.77 3.48 2.85
CA LEU A 10 -14.58 2.96 1.48
C LEU A 10 -15.46 1.72 1.22
N LEU A 11 -15.46 0.75 2.14
CA LEU A 11 -16.25 -0.47 2.02
C LEU A 11 -17.76 -0.19 2.02
N ARG A 12 -18.22 0.79 2.80
CA ARG A 12 -19.63 1.20 2.83
C ARG A 12 -20.05 1.90 1.54
N GLU A 13 -19.16 2.68 0.93
CA GLU A 13 -19.43 3.43 -0.29
C GLU A 13 -19.41 2.55 -1.54
N LEU A 14 -18.45 1.64 -1.64
CA LEU A 14 -18.26 0.79 -2.83
C LEU A 14 -18.97 -0.56 -2.71
N GLY A 15 -19.13 -1.07 -1.50
CA GLY A 15 -19.52 -2.45 -1.26
C GLY A 15 -18.35 -3.43 -1.42
N ALA A 16 -18.55 -4.67 -0.97
CA ALA A 16 -17.48 -5.67 -0.86
C ALA A 16 -16.85 -6.05 -2.21
N GLY A 17 -17.66 -6.21 -3.26
CA GLY A 17 -17.17 -6.62 -4.59
C GLY A 17 -16.27 -5.56 -5.23
N GLU A 18 -16.76 -4.32 -5.31
CA GLU A 18 -16.01 -3.20 -5.87
C GLU A 18 -14.78 -2.87 -5.01
N CYS A 19 -14.88 -2.97 -3.68
CA CYS A 19 -13.72 -2.76 -2.81
C CYS A 19 -12.61 -3.79 -3.10
N ARG A 20 -12.96 -5.07 -3.32
CA ARG A 20 -11.97 -6.09 -3.74
C ARG A 20 -11.35 -5.77 -5.11
N ALA A 21 -12.15 -5.30 -6.06
CA ALA A 21 -11.66 -4.92 -7.38
C ALA A 21 -10.66 -3.75 -7.29
N VAL A 22 -10.97 -2.72 -6.51
CA VAL A 22 -10.06 -1.58 -6.30
C VAL A 22 -8.76 -2.02 -5.62
N ILE A 23 -8.84 -2.88 -4.60
CA ILE A 23 -7.63 -3.42 -3.93
C ILE A 23 -6.78 -4.24 -4.91
N ALA A 24 -7.40 -5.03 -5.80
CA ALA A 24 -6.69 -5.83 -6.78
C ALA A 24 -5.94 -4.94 -7.79
N VAL A 25 -6.60 -3.92 -8.34
CA VAL A 25 -5.95 -2.94 -9.24
C VAL A 25 -4.80 -2.22 -8.53
N PHE A 26 -5.03 -1.75 -7.32
CA PHE A 26 -3.97 -1.14 -6.52
C PHE A 26 -2.80 -2.10 -6.28
N ALA A 27 -3.05 -3.37 -6.01
CA ALA A 27 -2.00 -4.35 -5.76
C ALA A 27 -1.11 -4.56 -6.99
N GLU A 28 -1.71 -4.62 -8.18
CA GLU A 28 -0.99 -4.71 -9.45
C GLU A 28 -0.11 -3.47 -9.68
N GLU A 29 -0.69 -2.26 -9.57
CA GLU A 29 0.02 -1.00 -9.75
C GLU A 29 1.13 -0.79 -8.71
N ALA A 30 0.86 -1.16 -7.46
CA ALA A 30 1.83 -1.08 -6.36
C ALA A 30 3.01 -2.03 -6.61
N GLN A 31 2.75 -3.25 -7.08
CA GLN A 31 3.80 -4.22 -7.37
C GLN A 31 4.69 -3.76 -8.54
N GLU A 32 4.10 -3.17 -9.58
CA GLU A 32 4.86 -2.54 -10.67
C GLU A 32 5.72 -1.38 -10.16
N THR A 33 5.14 -0.52 -9.32
CA THR A 33 5.85 0.62 -8.72
C THR A 33 7.03 0.17 -7.85
N ILE A 34 6.83 -0.87 -7.02
CA ILE A 34 7.89 -1.47 -6.19
C ILE A 34 9.00 -2.06 -7.06
N THR A 35 8.65 -2.70 -8.17
CA THR A 35 9.63 -3.25 -9.13
C THR A 35 10.46 -2.12 -9.75
N GLN A 36 9.82 -1.03 -10.18
CA GLN A 36 10.50 0.16 -10.69
C GLN A 36 11.40 0.81 -9.64
N LEU A 37 10.95 0.85 -8.39
CA LEU A 37 11.71 1.41 -7.28
C LEU A 37 13.06 0.70 -7.11
N GLY A 38 13.11 -0.63 -7.28
CA GLY A 38 14.36 -1.41 -7.22
C GLY A 38 15.44 -0.94 -8.20
N GLY A 39 15.05 -0.44 -9.38
CA GLY A 39 15.98 0.15 -10.36
C GLY A 39 16.26 1.64 -10.15
N ALA A 40 15.47 2.33 -9.31
CA ALA A 40 15.54 3.77 -9.10
C ALA A 40 16.23 4.15 -7.78
N ILE A 41 16.66 3.19 -6.97
CA ILE A 41 17.29 3.42 -5.66
C ILE A 41 18.47 4.40 -5.79
N GLY A 42 18.50 5.40 -4.90
CA GLY A 42 19.55 6.43 -4.90
C GLY A 42 19.35 7.53 -5.95
N THR A 43 18.28 7.48 -6.75
CA THR A 43 17.92 8.54 -7.71
C THR A 43 16.75 9.39 -7.18
N PRO A 44 16.57 10.63 -7.68
CA PRO A 44 15.37 11.43 -7.37
C PRO A 44 14.06 10.76 -7.75
N ALA A 45 14.07 9.83 -8.72
CA ALA A 45 12.87 9.10 -9.14
C ALA A 45 12.35 8.17 -8.04
N ALA A 46 13.21 7.64 -7.16
CA ALA A 46 12.78 6.79 -6.04
C ALA A 46 11.84 7.55 -5.08
N ALA A 47 12.15 8.80 -4.75
CA ALA A 47 11.29 9.61 -3.90
C ALA A 47 9.93 9.87 -4.56
N GLN A 48 9.91 10.11 -5.88
CA GLN A 48 8.67 10.32 -6.62
C GLN A 48 7.79 9.06 -6.68
N LEU A 49 8.39 7.90 -6.88
CA LEU A 49 7.69 6.61 -6.88
C LEU A 49 7.07 6.31 -5.50
N CYS A 50 7.84 6.50 -4.43
CA CYS A 50 7.35 6.34 -3.07
C CYS A 50 6.22 7.33 -2.76
N HIS A 51 6.31 8.58 -3.20
CA HIS A 51 5.27 9.59 -3.02
C HIS A 51 3.94 9.20 -3.67
N GLY A 52 3.99 8.71 -4.91
CA GLY A 52 2.79 8.22 -5.61
C GLY A 52 2.17 7.03 -4.89
N LEU A 53 2.99 6.02 -4.57
CA LEU A 53 2.53 4.82 -3.87
C LEU A 53 1.94 5.14 -2.49
N ARG A 54 2.55 6.08 -1.76
CA ARG A 54 2.04 6.58 -0.49
C ARG A 54 0.64 7.15 -0.63
N GLY A 55 0.41 8.04 -1.59
CA GLY A 55 -0.90 8.66 -1.80
C GLY A 55 -2.00 7.63 -2.06
N ALA A 56 -1.70 6.63 -2.91
CA ALA A 56 -2.62 5.54 -3.20
C ALA A 56 -2.87 4.65 -1.97
N ALA A 57 -1.83 4.30 -1.22
CA ALA A 57 -1.95 3.54 0.03
C ALA A 57 -2.78 4.29 1.09
N GLU A 58 -2.57 5.60 1.26
CA GLU A 58 -3.35 6.44 2.17
C GLU A 58 -4.83 6.45 1.75
N ALA A 59 -5.14 6.54 0.46
CA ALA A 59 -6.52 6.53 -0.04
C ALA A 59 -7.28 5.26 0.37
N LEU A 60 -6.60 4.11 0.39
CA LEU A 60 -7.15 2.81 0.80
C LEU A 60 -7.11 2.56 2.31
N GLY A 61 -6.48 3.45 3.09
CA GLY A 61 -6.27 3.26 4.53
C GLY A 61 -5.15 2.27 4.86
N PHE A 62 -4.21 2.00 3.94
CA PHE A 62 -3.04 1.15 4.19
C PHE A 62 -1.93 1.94 4.89
N ASP A 63 -2.22 2.45 6.10
CA ASP A 63 -1.32 3.33 6.87
C ASP A 63 0.07 2.74 7.09
N GLY A 64 0.18 1.42 7.23
CA GLY A 64 1.48 0.76 7.35
C GLY A 64 2.34 0.93 6.11
N LEU A 65 1.75 0.71 4.94
CA LEU A 65 2.42 0.85 3.65
C LEU A 65 2.74 2.32 3.35
N ALA A 66 1.79 3.23 3.61
CA ALA A 66 1.99 4.67 3.46
C ALA A 66 3.15 5.19 4.32
N ARG A 67 3.23 4.74 5.57
CA ARG A 67 4.34 5.10 6.47
C ARG A 67 5.68 4.58 5.96
N LEU A 68 5.71 3.37 5.41
CA LEU A 68 6.95 2.81 4.87
C LEU A 68 7.41 3.61 3.64
N CYS A 69 6.49 3.97 2.74
CA CYS A 69 6.77 4.85 1.60
C CYS A 69 7.36 6.21 2.05
N LEU A 70 6.77 6.83 3.09
CA LEU A 70 7.27 8.08 3.65
C LEU A 70 8.72 7.98 4.18
N LEU A 71 9.08 6.86 4.81
CA LEU A 71 10.46 6.65 5.28
C LEU A 71 11.45 6.60 4.12
N HIS A 72 11.03 6.05 2.98
CA HIS A 72 11.85 6.00 1.76
C HIS A 72 11.88 7.35 1.02
N GLU A 73 10.79 8.13 1.02
CA GLU A 73 10.77 9.52 0.51
C GLU A 73 11.77 10.41 1.25
N ASP A 74 11.78 10.34 2.59
CA ASP A 74 12.60 11.20 3.45
C ASP A 74 14.08 10.77 3.51
N GLY A 75 14.46 9.66 2.86
CA GLY A 75 15.79 9.07 2.97
C GLY A 75 16.14 8.55 4.38
N LYS A 76 15.13 8.37 5.25
CA LYS A 76 15.28 7.94 6.65
C LYS A 76 15.02 6.44 6.84
N SER A 77 14.92 5.68 5.76
CA SER A 77 14.49 4.29 5.86
C SER A 77 15.53 3.40 6.55
N THR A 78 15.01 2.52 7.40
CA THR A 78 15.70 1.39 8.01
C THR A 78 14.76 0.20 7.81
N PRO A 79 15.12 -0.84 7.02
CA PRO A 79 16.46 -1.24 6.54
C PRO A 79 17.04 -0.36 5.41
N PRO A 80 18.32 -0.54 5.03
CA PRO A 80 18.99 0.22 3.97
C PRO A 80 18.16 0.32 2.68
N PRO A 81 18.38 1.37 1.86
CA PRO A 81 17.58 1.64 0.66
C PRO A 81 17.45 0.45 -0.30
N GLU A 82 18.46 -0.42 -0.35
CA GLU A 82 18.51 -1.64 -1.16
C GLU A 82 17.47 -2.70 -0.75
N ALA A 83 17.09 -2.75 0.53
CA ALA A 83 16.06 -3.65 1.06
C ALA A 83 14.65 -3.02 1.02
N ALA A 84 14.53 -1.80 0.50
CA ALA A 84 13.25 -1.09 0.37
C ALA A 84 12.19 -1.86 -0.43
N PRO A 85 12.51 -2.44 -1.60
CA PRO A 85 11.49 -3.05 -2.44
C PRO A 85 10.88 -4.29 -1.78
N ASP A 86 11.71 -5.13 -1.15
CA ASP A 86 11.25 -6.34 -0.45
C ASP A 86 10.38 -5.97 0.74
N ALA A 87 10.82 -5.01 1.57
CA ALA A 87 10.03 -4.56 2.73
C ALA A 87 8.68 -3.93 2.32
N LEU A 88 8.64 -3.18 1.21
CA LEU A 88 7.41 -2.64 0.64
C LEU A 88 6.50 -3.75 0.10
N GLY A 89 7.06 -4.76 -0.56
CA GLY A 89 6.34 -5.93 -1.07
C GLY A 89 5.68 -6.72 0.05
N ASP A 90 6.42 -7.05 1.11
CA ASP A 90 5.89 -7.73 2.29
C ASP A 90 4.76 -6.92 2.95
N CYS A 91 4.97 -5.60 3.10
CA CYS A 91 3.98 -4.72 3.71
C CYS A 91 2.71 -4.56 2.85
N LEU A 92 2.84 -4.57 1.53
CA LEU A 92 1.72 -4.57 0.59
C LEU A 92 0.88 -5.83 0.75
N GLN A 93 1.51 -7.01 0.74
CA GLN A 93 0.83 -8.29 0.91
C GLN A 93 0.10 -8.36 2.26
N ASP A 94 0.74 -7.91 3.34
CA ASP A 94 0.12 -7.84 4.66
C ASP A 94 -1.08 -6.89 4.72
N SER A 95 -1.00 -5.75 4.03
CA SER A 95 -2.08 -4.78 3.97
C SER A 95 -3.29 -5.32 3.22
N ILE A 96 -3.07 -6.00 2.08
CA ILE A 96 -4.13 -6.68 1.31
C ILE A 96 -4.78 -7.76 2.16
N ARG A 97 -3.99 -8.63 2.79
CA ARG A 97 -4.50 -9.70 3.66
C ARG A 97 -5.37 -9.17 4.79
N LEU A 98 -4.99 -8.05 5.41
CA LEU A 98 -5.79 -7.40 6.45
C LEU A 98 -7.10 -6.81 5.89
N ALA A 99 -7.04 -6.20 4.70
CA ALA A 99 -8.20 -5.63 4.03
C ALA A 99 -9.22 -6.71 3.63
N GLU A 100 -8.76 -7.82 3.06
CA GLU A 100 -9.62 -8.96 2.71
C GLU A 100 -10.29 -9.56 3.95
N ALA A 101 -9.53 -9.78 5.03
CA ALA A 101 -10.08 -10.27 6.29
C ALA A 101 -11.14 -9.31 6.87
N GLU A 102 -10.96 -8.01 6.69
CA GLU A 102 -11.94 -7.00 7.13
C GLU A 102 -13.20 -7.00 6.26
N ILE A 103 -13.06 -7.17 4.93
CA ILE A 103 -14.19 -7.33 4.02
C ILE A 103 -15.02 -8.56 4.40
N ASP A 104 -14.36 -9.70 4.64
CA ASP A 104 -15.05 -10.95 4.98
C ASP A 104 -15.72 -10.89 6.34
N ARG A 105 -15.11 -10.23 7.33
CA ARG A 105 -15.72 -9.98 8.65
C ARG A 105 -17.04 -9.23 8.56
N ARG A 106 -17.22 -8.40 7.53
CA ARG A 106 -18.37 -7.49 7.37
C ARG A 106 -19.36 -7.93 6.32
N ARG A 107 -19.15 -9.07 5.66
CA ARG A 107 -20.11 -9.58 4.68
C ARG A 107 -21.38 -10.04 5.42
N PRO A 108 -22.57 -9.49 5.12
CA PRO A 108 -23.80 -10.05 5.65
C PRO A 108 -23.96 -11.50 5.16
N ALA A 109 -24.48 -12.36 6.05
CA ALA A 109 -24.74 -13.77 5.79
C ALA A 109 -25.74 -13.97 4.64
#